data_AF-A0AA85K7X4-F1
#
_entry.id   AF-A0AA85K7X4-F1
#
_cell.length_a   1.000
_cell.length_b   1.000
_cell.length_c   1.000
_cell.angle_alpha   90.00
_cell.angle_beta   90.00
_cell.angle_gamma   90.00
#
_symmetry.space_group_name_H-M   'P 1'
#
loop_
_entity.id
_entity.type
_entity.pdbx_description
1 polymer ?
#
loop_
_entity_poly.entity_id
_entity_poly.type
_entity_poly.pdbx_seq_one_letter_code
_entity_poly.pdbx_strand_id
1 'polypeptide(L)'
;MTKSAETIINKTMKETAKVVRQMKEVIGKSKWFEIMPKSCNVPRIYGKIKLHKEGYPIRPIVDFRNTPTYMLSRFLSTILRPTRNNSKARIVDSFELVRRIKTTKIEEEEILVSFDVNSLYTKIPIQMAMIALKEKLNEDNGLKDRTQLSVEEIIKGIEFCLTTTYFTFEGKIYQQNEGVAMGSPISPIIADIFMDYWEENALKPFRSSLKCWWRYVDDTLVIVKKNDAEKLLSHINKHVDSIKFTMELENEIGELPMLDCKLQRMTDGSIKTTIYRKATHSGRFLDYYSAHPLSVKRGLIQGLADRIRRLTTAPEDQRKEIKVLFTMLLENNYPKEFIKDNIKKRKNRVKLENNKMEEWRKTVVIPYKNGTSEAIQRNLKNIGIRTTFKPTNLIKNKINQLKDPIKMMDKNNLIYKISCADCPTKYVGQTSRSLKIRVNEHKRLTKGQPTGTQAYKNLEKNSSIAAHAWDKNHNIDWDNVCILKTNMNKWKERLITESIFIKVTPDTCNKGDSVQLSTTWNIILNTNT
;
A
#
# COMPACT_ATOMS: atom_id res chain seq x y z
N MET A 1 -16.76 30.72 -2.63
CA MET A 1 -16.52 30.10 -3.96
C MET A 1 -15.67 28.84 -3.78
N THR A 2 -16.26 27.65 -3.91
CA THR A 2 -15.55 26.37 -3.87
C THR A 2 -14.63 26.27 -5.10
N LYS A 3 -13.31 26.33 -4.90
CA LYS A 3 -12.35 26.05 -5.98
C LYS A 3 -12.60 24.62 -6.49
N SER A 4 -12.69 24.46 -7.81
CA SER A 4 -12.85 23.13 -8.40
C SER A 4 -11.70 22.19 -8.02
N ALA A 5 -11.95 20.89 -7.95
CA ALA A 5 -10.91 19.89 -7.68
C ALA A 5 -9.75 19.96 -8.68
N GLU A 6 -10.07 20.30 -9.94
CA GLU A 6 -9.10 20.51 -11.02
C GLU A 6 -8.18 21.71 -10.74
N THR A 7 -8.69 22.78 -10.14
CA THR A 7 -7.88 23.95 -9.75
C THR A 7 -6.89 23.60 -8.64
N ILE A 8 -7.35 22.88 -7.61
CA ILE A 8 -6.50 22.54 -6.46
C ILE A 8 -5.40 21.56 -6.86
N ILE A 9 -5.73 20.50 -7.62
CA ILE A 9 -4.72 19.54 -8.06
C ILE A 9 -3.66 20.19 -8.94
N ASN A 10 -4.05 21.06 -9.88
CA ASN A 10 -3.11 21.77 -10.74
C ASN A 10 -2.20 22.71 -9.94
N LYS A 11 -2.74 23.37 -8.90
CA LYS A 11 -1.94 24.18 -7.97
C LYS A 11 -0.91 23.32 -7.23
N THR A 12 -1.33 22.23 -6.59
CA THR A 12 -0.41 21.34 -5.84
C THR A 12 0.63 20.70 -6.76
N MET A 13 0.26 20.33 -7.99
CA MET A 13 1.23 19.83 -8.97
C MET A 13 2.30 20.87 -9.30
N LYS A 14 1.92 22.13 -9.52
CA LYS A 14 2.88 23.21 -9.77
C LYS A 14 3.80 23.45 -8.56
N GLU A 15 3.25 23.45 -7.36
CA GLU A 15 4.02 23.62 -6.13
C GLU A 15 4.98 22.44 -5.88
N THR A 16 4.50 21.20 -6.07
CA THR A 16 5.35 20.01 -5.96
C THR A 16 6.46 20.04 -7.01
N ALA A 17 6.16 20.45 -8.25
CA ALA A 17 7.16 20.62 -9.29
C ALA A 17 8.20 21.68 -8.93
N LYS A 18 7.81 22.76 -8.24
CA LYS A 18 8.75 23.79 -7.75
C LYS A 18 9.73 23.20 -6.74
N VAL A 19 9.25 22.46 -5.74
CA VAL A 19 10.10 21.77 -4.75
C VAL A 19 11.05 20.78 -5.44
N VAL A 20 10.52 19.94 -6.33
CA VAL A 20 11.32 18.94 -7.07
C VAL A 20 12.38 19.58 -7.96
N ARG A 21 12.12 20.76 -8.56
CA ARG A 21 13.11 21.47 -9.38
C ARG A 21 14.29 21.98 -8.56
N GLN A 22 14.08 22.39 -7.32
CA GLN A 22 15.17 22.83 -6.43
C GLN A 22 16.14 21.69 -6.15
N MET A 23 15.64 20.45 -6.05
CA MET A 23 16.45 19.25 -5.80
C MET A 23 17.16 18.72 -7.07
N LYS A 24 16.87 19.26 -8.27
CA LYS A 24 17.24 18.65 -9.56
C LYS A 24 18.74 18.48 -9.74
N GLU A 25 19.52 19.52 -9.42
CA GLU A 25 20.97 19.51 -9.62
C GLU A 25 21.63 18.47 -8.71
N VAL A 26 21.06 18.26 -7.50
CA VAL A 26 21.56 17.32 -6.50
C VAL A 26 21.21 15.87 -6.84
N ILE A 27 19.96 15.60 -7.27
CA ILE A 27 19.47 14.22 -7.49
C ILE A 27 19.68 13.72 -8.93
N GLY A 28 20.06 14.62 -9.85
CA GLY A 28 20.26 14.35 -11.26
C GLY A 28 18.97 14.21 -12.08
N LYS A 29 19.12 14.35 -13.41
CA LYS A 29 18.01 14.41 -14.38
C LYS A 29 17.10 13.16 -14.38
N SER A 30 17.68 11.98 -14.24
CA SER A 30 16.94 10.71 -14.27
C SER A 30 15.98 10.61 -13.07
N LYS A 31 16.50 10.82 -11.85
CA LYS A 31 15.69 10.79 -10.63
C LYS A 31 14.66 11.91 -10.60
N TRP A 32 15.06 13.12 -11.00
CA TRP A 32 14.15 14.26 -11.17
C TRP A 32 12.96 13.92 -12.06
N PHE A 33 13.18 13.27 -13.21
CA PHE A 33 12.10 12.86 -14.11
C PHE A 33 11.20 11.77 -13.52
N GLU A 34 11.74 10.91 -12.66
CA GLU A 34 10.98 9.90 -11.92
C GLU A 34 10.03 10.55 -10.90
N ILE A 35 10.51 11.56 -10.16
CA ILE A 35 9.77 12.16 -9.03
C ILE A 35 8.85 13.31 -9.41
N MET A 36 9.06 13.93 -10.57
CA MET A 36 8.24 15.04 -11.05
C MET A 36 6.75 14.64 -11.11
N PRO A 37 5.82 15.44 -10.54
CA PRO A 37 4.39 15.18 -10.69
C PRO A 37 4.00 15.19 -12.18
N LYS A 38 3.42 14.08 -12.63
CA LYS A 38 2.91 13.89 -13.99
C LYS A 38 1.38 13.91 -13.95
N SER A 39 0.72 13.03 -14.69
CA SER A 39 -0.73 12.89 -14.66
C SER A 39 -1.18 12.40 -13.28
N CYS A 40 -1.67 13.30 -12.43
CA CYS A 40 -2.05 12.99 -11.05
C CYS A 40 -3.56 12.81 -10.88
N ASN A 41 -3.93 12.04 -9.85
CA ASN A 41 -5.28 11.91 -9.33
C ASN A 41 -5.48 12.85 -8.15
N VAL A 42 -6.72 13.30 -7.97
CA VAL A 42 -7.14 13.91 -6.71
C VAL A 42 -7.12 12.81 -5.63
N PRO A 43 -6.45 13.02 -4.48
CA PRO A 43 -6.47 12.05 -3.40
C PRO A 43 -7.91 11.82 -2.92
N ARG A 44 -8.25 10.57 -2.59
CA ARG A 44 -9.59 10.20 -2.11
C ARG A 44 -9.48 9.53 -0.76
N ILE A 45 -10.27 9.98 0.21
CA ILE A 45 -10.37 9.32 1.51
C ILE A 45 -11.37 8.18 1.45
N TYR A 46 -11.15 7.15 2.27
CA TYR A 46 -12.10 6.07 2.52
C TYR A 46 -11.94 5.55 3.93
N GLY A 47 -13.01 5.01 4.51
CA GLY A 47 -13.04 4.51 5.87
C GLY A 47 -12.95 2.99 5.96
N LYS A 48 -12.15 2.46 6.89
CA LYS A 48 -12.23 1.05 7.32
C LYS A 48 -12.86 0.96 8.70
N ILE A 49 -13.95 0.22 8.83
CA ILE A 49 -14.64 0.04 10.12
C ILE A 49 -13.81 -0.86 11.03
N LYS A 50 -13.58 -0.40 12.27
CA LYS A 50 -13.00 -1.23 13.34
C LYS A 50 -14.12 -1.99 14.05
N LEU A 51 -14.52 -3.14 13.49
CA LEU A 51 -15.66 -3.94 14.00
C LEU A 51 -15.54 -4.41 15.46
N HIS A 52 -14.33 -4.44 16.01
CA HIS A 52 -14.03 -4.94 17.35
C HIS A 52 -13.99 -3.84 18.43
N LYS A 53 -14.19 -2.57 18.07
CA LYS A 53 -14.28 -1.47 19.03
C LYS A 53 -15.73 -1.00 19.12
N GLU A 54 -16.17 -0.63 20.32
CA GLU A 54 -17.51 -0.08 20.56
C GLU A 54 -17.76 1.17 19.68
N GLY A 55 -18.99 1.34 19.21
CA GLY A 55 -19.35 2.41 18.27
C GLY A 55 -18.79 2.26 16.86
N TYR A 56 -18.10 1.15 16.55
CA TYR A 56 -17.56 0.81 15.24
C TYR A 56 -16.77 1.94 14.56
N PRO A 57 -15.76 2.51 15.24
CA PRO A 57 -15.07 3.70 14.76
C PRO A 57 -14.42 3.46 13.40
N ILE A 58 -14.46 4.49 12.56
CA ILE A 58 -13.92 4.46 11.21
C ILE A 58 -12.43 4.84 11.26
N ARG A 59 -11.57 4.01 10.67
CA ARG A 59 -10.17 4.35 10.39
C ARG A 59 -10.09 5.03 9.02
N PRO A 60 -9.89 6.36 8.95
CA PRO A 60 -9.75 7.07 7.68
C PRO A 60 -8.43 6.70 7.01
N ILE A 61 -8.45 6.51 5.69
CA ILE A 61 -7.25 6.28 4.88
C ILE A 61 -7.37 7.11 3.60
N VAL A 62 -6.32 7.86 3.28
CA VAL A 62 -6.22 8.61 2.03
C VAL A 62 -5.50 7.76 0.99
N ASP A 63 -6.10 7.63 -0.20
CA ASP A 63 -5.47 7.00 -1.36
C ASP A 63 -4.48 7.96 -2.02
N PHE A 64 -3.22 7.88 -1.62
CA PHE A 64 -2.13 8.67 -2.21
C PHE A 64 -1.62 8.13 -3.56
N ARG A 65 -2.17 7.04 -4.09
CA ARG A 65 -1.62 6.47 -5.34
C ARG A 65 -1.80 7.46 -6.50
N ASN A 66 -0.68 7.79 -7.14
CA ASN A 66 -0.63 8.70 -8.27
C ASN A 66 -1.14 10.12 -7.95
N THR A 67 -0.98 10.59 -6.71
CA THR A 67 -1.28 11.99 -6.33
C THR A 67 -0.06 12.90 -6.53
N PRO A 68 -0.20 14.25 -6.49
CA PRO A 68 0.90 15.17 -6.78
C PRO A 68 2.17 14.93 -5.96
N THR A 69 2.03 14.72 -4.65
CA THR A 69 3.17 14.55 -3.71
C THR A 69 3.65 13.10 -3.59
N TYR A 70 2.97 12.13 -4.21
CA TYR A 70 3.22 10.70 -3.97
C TYR A 70 4.65 10.28 -4.30
N MET A 71 5.17 10.66 -5.47
CA MET A 71 6.51 10.23 -5.90
C MET A 71 7.62 10.93 -5.10
N LEU A 72 7.44 12.21 -4.76
CA LEU A 72 8.32 12.93 -3.86
C LEU A 72 8.34 12.29 -2.46
N SER A 73 7.17 12.04 -1.88
CA SER A 73 7.03 11.36 -0.59
C SER A 73 7.68 9.97 -0.59
N ARG A 74 7.51 9.20 -1.67
CA ARG A 74 8.19 7.90 -1.82
C ARG A 74 9.69 8.05 -1.87
N PHE A 75 10.22 8.97 -2.67
CA PHE A 75 11.65 9.22 -2.79
C PHE A 75 12.26 9.60 -1.43
N LEU A 76 11.68 10.58 -0.74
CA LEU A 76 12.14 11.00 0.59
C LEU A 76 12.02 9.85 1.61
N SER A 77 10.96 9.04 1.54
CA SER A 77 10.83 7.84 2.39
C SER A 77 11.96 6.83 2.15
N THR A 78 12.53 6.75 0.93
CA THR A 78 13.65 5.83 0.68
C THR A 78 14.94 6.30 1.34
N ILE A 79 15.15 7.61 1.42
CA ILE A 79 16.27 8.22 2.14
C ILE A 79 16.12 7.94 3.65
N LEU A 80 14.92 8.12 4.21
CA LEU A 80 14.70 7.98 5.65
C LEU A 80 14.60 6.54 6.16
N ARG A 81 14.37 5.52 5.32
CA ARG A 81 14.15 4.14 5.80
C ARG A 81 15.19 3.65 6.83
N PRO A 82 16.50 3.89 6.64
CA PRO A 82 17.51 3.47 7.61
C PRO A 82 17.47 4.18 8.96
N THR A 83 16.92 5.41 9.06
CA THR A 83 16.87 6.17 10.34
C THR A 83 15.93 5.52 11.36
N ARG A 84 15.04 4.64 10.92
CA ARG A 84 13.95 4.04 11.72
C ARG A 84 14.40 2.96 12.71
N ASN A 85 15.62 2.44 12.60
CA ASN A 85 16.00 1.15 13.21
C ASN A 85 16.79 1.22 14.52
N ASN A 86 16.90 2.39 15.16
CA ASN A 86 17.87 2.58 16.24
C ASN A 86 17.30 2.62 17.67
N SER A 87 15.97 2.58 17.86
CA SER A 87 15.37 2.66 19.20
C SER A 87 15.29 1.29 19.88
N LYS A 88 15.82 1.17 21.10
CA LYS A 88 15.68 -0.02 21.95
C LYS A 88 14.23 -0.28 22.37
N ALA A 89 13.42 0.77 22.47
CA ALA A 89 12.01 0.68 22.81
C ALA A 89 11.18 0.07 21.66
N ARG A 90 11.66 0.16 20.42
CA ARG A 90 10.92 -0.34 19.27
C ARG A 90 10.95 -1.87 19.20
N ILE A 91 9.80 -2.46 18.85
CA ILE A 91 9.67 -3.84 18.40
C ILE A 91 9.14 -3.88 16.96
N VAL A 92 9.63 -4.81 16.14
CA VAL A 92 9.29 -4.86 14.70
C VAL A 92 8.11 -5.79 14.36
N ASP A 93 7.77 -6.72 15.25
CA ASP A 93 6.64 -7.64 15.12
C ASP A 93 6.35 -8.39 16.44
N SER A 94 5.28 -9.18 16.44
CA SER A 94 4.86 -10.05 17.54
C SER A 94 5.89 -11.14 17.87
N PHE A 95 6.74 -11.56 16.92
CA PHE A 95 7.76 -12.58 17.18
C PHE A 95 8.93 -12.02 17.99
N GLU A 96 9.33 -10.78 17.71
CA GLU A 96 10.28 -10.05 18.53
C GLU A 96 9.75 -9.84 19.94
N LEU A 97 8.48 -9.43 20.08
CA LEU A 97 7.83 -9.29 21.38
C LEU A 97 7.95 -10.58 22.20
N VAL A 98 7.53 -11.72 21.63
CA VAL A 98 7.60 -13.02 22.32
C VAL A 98 9.04 -13.40 22.67
N ARG A 99 10.02 -13.07 21.81
CA ARG A 99 11.44 -13.33 22.11
C ARG A 99 11.94 -12.50 23.30
N ARG A 100 11.54 -11.23 23.41
CA ARG A 100 11.91 -10.37 24.55
C ARG A 100 11.20 -10.80 25.83
N ILE A 101 9.89 -11.07 25.75
CA ILE A 101 9.04 -11.51 26.88
C ILE A 101 9.55 -12.81 27.50
N LYS A 102 9.99 -13.77 26.68
CA LYS A 102 10.49 -15.07 27.16
C LYS A 102 11.63 -14.96 28.16
N THR A 103 12.42 -13.90 28.10
CA THR A 103 13.56 -13.65 29.00
C THR A 103 13.23 -12.69 30.13
N THR A 104 11.96 -12.30 30.29
CA THR A 104 11.53 -11.32 31.28
C THR A 104 10.71 -11.98 32.38
N LYS A 105 10.99 -11.60 33.63
CA LYS A 105 10.17 -11.93 34.79
C LYS A 105 9.51 -10.66 35.34
N ILE A 106 8.30 -10.80 35.82
CA ILE A 106 7.53 -9.74 36.49
C ILE A 106 7.61 -9.97 38.00
N GLU A 107 8.17 -9.00 38.72
CA GLU A 107 8.26 -9.03 40.19
C GLU A 107 6.89 -8.74 40.83
N GLU A 108 6.73 -9.04 42.11
CA GLU A 108 5.46 -8.86 42.83
C GLU A 108 4.97 -7.41 42.84
N GLU A 109 5.87 -6.44 42.90
CA GLU A 109 5.58 -5.00 42.86
C GLU A 109 5.35 -4.46 41.45
N GLU A 110 5.51 -5.28 40.41
CA GLU A 110 5.36 -4.89 39.01
C GLU A 110 4.03 -5.37 38.40
N ILE A 111 3.61 -4.67 37.36
CA ILE A 111 2.39 -4.95 36.61
C ILE A 111 2.63 -4.83 35.11
N LEU A 112 1.93 -5.68 34.35
CA LEU A 112 1.88 -5.62 32.91
C LEU A 112 0.81 -4.64 32.43
N VAL A 113 1.20 -3.73 31.54
CA VAL A 113 0.34 -2.65 31.05
C VAL A 113 0.43 -2.55 29.53
N SER A 114 -0.73 -2.38 28.89
CA SER A 114 -0.84 -2.01 27.48
C SER A 114 -1.23 -0.55 27.38
N PHE A 115 -0.45 0.24 26.65
CA PHE A 115 -0.81 1.59 26.26
C PHE A 115 -1.12 1.66 24.75
N ASP A 116 -2.27 2.26 24.38
CA ASP A 116 -2.66 2.56 22.98
C ASP A 116 -2.68 4.08 22.78
N VAL A 117 -2.00 4.57 21.74
CA VAL A 117 -2.03 6.00 21.37
C VAL A 117 -3.29 6.31 20.58
N ASN A 118 -4.11 7.22 21.10
CA ASN A 118 -5.35 7.65 20.47
C ASN A 118 -5.11 8.31 19.12
N SER A 119 -5.42 7.57 18.04
CA SER A 119 -5.39 8.07 16.67
C SER A 119 -4.06 8.73 16.28
N LEU A 120 -2.94 8.09 16.66
CA LEU A 120 -1.56 8.59 16.51
C LEU A 120 -1.33 9.46 15.27
N TYR A 121 -1.54 8.91 14.07
CA TYR A 121 -1.27 9.60 12.81
C TYR A 121 -1.96 10.97 12.71
N THR A 122 -3.24 11.06 13.04
CA THR A 122 -4.02 12.31 12.92
C THR A 122 -3.72 13.33 14.03
N LYS A 123 -2.88 12.97 15.02
CA LYS A 123 -2.61 13.79 16.21
C LYS A 123 -1.15 14.21 16.37
N ILE A 124 -0.25 13.70 15.53
CA ILE A 124 1.17 14.09 15.54
C ILE A 124 1.33 15.60 15.21
N PRO A 125 1.95 16.40 16.08
CA PRO A 125 2.32 17.77 15.76
C PRO A 125 3.44 17.79 14.71
N ILE A 126 3.15 18.31 13.51
CA ILE A 126 4.10 18.32 12.39
C ILE A 126 5.40 19.04 12.75
N GLN A 127 5.31 20.18 13.43
CA GLN A 127 6.50 20.98 13.79
C GLN A 127 7.44 20.23 14.74
N MET A 128 6.90 19.59 15.78
CA MET A 128 7.71 18.74 16.67
C MET A 128 8.32 17.55 15.93
N ALA A 129 7.56 16.94 15.02
CA ALA A 129 8.07 15.84 14.20
C ALA A 129 9.20 16.29 13.26
N MET A 130 9.17 17.53 12.75
CA MET A 130 10.27 18.09 11.94
C MET A 130 11.51 18.39 12.78
N ILE A 131 11.35 18.86 14.02
CA ILE A 131 12.46 19.04 14.97
C ILE A 131 13.14 17.68 15.24
N ALA A 132 12.34 16.69 15.66
CA ALA A 132 12.82 15.33 15.92
C ALA A 132 13.54 14.72 14.70
N LEU A 133 12.97 14.92 13.50
CA LEU A 133 13.59 14.46 12.26
C LEU A 133 14.92 15.18 11.97
N LYS A 134 15.00 16.49 12.22
CA LYS A 134 16.22 17.26 11.99
C LYS A 134 17.36 16.78 12.90
N GLU A 135 17.08 16.60 14.19
CA GLU A 135 18.03 16.02 15.14
C GLU A 135 18.50 14.64 14.66
N LYS A 136 17.56 13.76 14.29
CA LYS A 136 17.88 12.41 13.83
C LYS A 136 18.73 12.38 12.57
N LEU A 137 18.49 13.30 11.64
CA LEU A 137 19.27 13.40 10.40
C LEU A 137 20.67 13.96 10.63
N ASN A 138 20.84 14.87 11.58
CA ASN A 138 22.15 15.40 11.95
C ASN A 138 23.05 14.35 12.62
N GLU A 139 22.45 13.41 13.35
CA GLU A 139 23.15 12.27 13.97
C GLU A 139 23.45 11.11 13.00
N ASP A 140 22.89 11.15 11.79
CA ASP A 140 22.97 10.03 10.86
C ASP A 140 24.22 10.11 9.96
N ASN A 141 25.28 9.46 10.45
CA ASN A 141 26.57 9.36 9.75
C ASN A 141 26.45 8.76 8.32
N GLY A 142 25.45 7.92 8.06
CA GLY A 142 25.22 7.28 6.75
C GLY A 142 24.30 8.08 5.82
N LEU A 143 23.93 9.32 6.16
CA LEU A 143 23.08 10.16 5.31
C LEU A 143 23.73 10.50 3.96
N LYS A 144 25.01 10.86 3.97
CA LYS A 144 25.76 11.26 2.76
C LYS A 144 25.90 10.11 1.76
N ASP A 145 25.92 8.87 2.24
CA ASP A 145 25.96 7.67 1.38
C ASP A 145 24.63 7.42 0.65
N ARG A 146 23.52 7.94 1.19
CA ARG A 146 22.16 7.73 0.66
C ARG A 146 21.71 8.85 -0.26
N THR A 147 22.19 10.07 -0.04
CA THR A 147 21.75 11.24 -0.78
C THR A 147 22.76 12.39 -0.65
N GLN A 148 22.81 13.25 -1.66
CA GLN A 148 23.55 14.50 -1.64
C GLN A 148 22.70 15.69 -1.19
N LEU A 149 21.42 15.48 -0.90
CA LEU A 149 20.52 16.52 -0.37
C LEU A 149 20.94 16.91 1.04
N SER A 150 20.88 18.21 1.33
CA SER A 150 21.09 18.70 2.69
C SER A 150 19.94 18.30 3.62
N VAL A 151 20.19 18.34 4.92
CA VAL A 151 19.16 18.09 5.94
C VAL A 151 17.99 19.07 5.75
N GLU A 152 18.27 20.35 5.49
CA GLU A 152 17.25 21.37 5.24
C GLU A 152 16.39 21.08 4.01
N GLU A 153 16.99 20.59 2.92
CA GLU A 153 16.24 20.21 1.71
C GLU A 153 15.31 19.03 1.95
N ILE A 154 15.78 18.04 2.72
CA ILE A 154 15.00 16.87 3.13
C ILE A 154 13.82 17.33 4.00
N ILE A 155 14.08 18.11 5.06
CA ILE A 155 13.04 18.62 5.98
C ILE A 155 11.98 19.41 5.20
N LYS A 156 12.38 20.37 4.36
CA LYS A 156 11.45 21.18 3.56
C LYS A 156 10.58 20.31 2.64
N GLY A 157 11.18 19.32 1.98
CA GLY A 157 10.44 18.41 1.11
C GLY A 157 9.41 17.57 1.86
N ILE A 158 9.74 17.14 3.07
CA ILE A 158 8.87 16.32 3.93
C ILE A 158 7.76 17.17 4.52
N GLU A 159 8.08 18.31 5.12
CA GLU A 159 7.11 19.25 5.65
C GLU A 159 6.10 19.65 4.58
N PHE A 160 6.57 19.96 3.36
CA PHE A 160 5.70 20.21 2.21
C PHE A 160 4.75 19.03 1.93
N CYS A 161 5.25 17.79 1.92
CA CYS A 161 4.41 16.60 1.70
C CYS A 161 3.35 16.40 2.80
N LEU A 162 3.66 16.75 4.04
CA LEU A 162 2.75 16.58 5.19
C LEU A 162 1.69 17.68 5.24
N THR A 163 2.08 18.94 5.03
CA THR A 163 1.21 20.13 5.15
C THR A 163 0.31 20.38 3.95
N THR A 164 0.65 19.84 2.77
CA THR A 164 -0.16 19.97 1.54
C THR A 164 -1.14 18.83 1.33
N THR A 165 -1.44 18.05 2.37
CA THR A 165 -2.40 16.95 2.27
C THR A 165 -3.83 17.47 2.15
N TYR A 166 -4.51 17.06 1.07
CA TYR A 166 -5.95 17.22 0.88
C TYR A 166 -6.54 15.94 0.30
N PHE A 167 -7.86 15.80 0.33
CA PHE A 167 -8.58 14.68 -0.26
C PHE A 167 -10.03 15.04 -0.56
N THR A 168 -10.68 14.27 -1.43
CA THR A 168 -12.12 14.37 -1.68
C THR A 168 -12.92 13.32 -0.92
N PHE A 169 -14.11 13.73 -0.48
CA PHE A 169 -15.16 12.87 0.06
C PHE A 169 -16.52 13.46 -0.33
N GLU A 170 -17.41 12.63 -0.87
CA GLU A 170 -18.75 13.03 -1.36
C GLU A 170 -18.70 14.24 -2.31
N GLY A 171 -17.70 14.26 -3.19
CA GLY A 171 -17.51 15.35 -4.16
C GLY A 171 -17.01 16.68 -3.58
N LYS A 172 -16.81 16.78 -2.26
CA LYS A 172 -16.22 17.94 -1.58
C LYS A 172 -14.73 17.71 -1.33
N ILE A 173 -13.96 18.79 -1.24
CA ILE A 173 -12.52 18.76 -0.97
C ILE A 173 -12.28 19.20 0.47
N TYR A 174 -11.44 18.44 1.17
CA TYR A 174 -11.03 18.70 2.54
C TYR A 174 -9.51 18.77 2.60
N GLN A 175 -8.99 19.65 3.46
CA GLN A 175 -7.57 19.73 3.77
C GLN A 175 -7.33 19.14 5.16
N GLN A 176 -6.27 18.34 5.29
CA GLN A 176 -5.84 17.86 6.60
C GLN A 176 -4.96 18.95 7.24
N ASN A 177 -5.45 19.52 8.34
CA ASN A 177 -4.76 20.63 9.03
C ASN A 177 -3.82 20.13 10.15
N GLU A 178 -4.11 18.96 10.71
CA GLU A 178 -3.36 18.39 11.84
C GLU A 178 -2.97 16.95 11.56
N GLY A 179 -1.85 16.53 12.17
CA GLY A 179 -1.35 15.18 12.01
C GLY A 179 -0.74 14.90 10.64
N VAL A 180 -0.38 13.65 10.47
CA VAL A 180 0.12 13.08 9.23
C VAL A 180 -0.94 12.16 8.61
N ALA A 181 -0.98 12.11 7.28
CA ALA A 181 -2.03 11.42 6.56
C ALA A 181 -1.85 9.90 6.54
N MET A 182 -2.85 9.16 7.04
CA MET A 182 -2.86 7.70 6.92
C MET A 182 -2.92 7.30 5.43
N GLY A 183 -1.92 6.56 4.96
CA GLY A 183 -1.78 6.14 3.55
C GLY A 183 -0.68 6.86 2.78
N SER A 184 -0.12 7.94 3.32
CA SER A 184 1.08 8.57 2.76
C SER A 184 2.31 7.68 2.97
N PRO A 185 3.19 7.52 1.97
CA PRO A 185 4.42 6.71 2.08
C PRO A 185 5.35 7.12 3.21
N ILE A 186 5.38 8.41 3.56
CA ILE A 186 6.33 8.94 4.55
C ILE A 186 5.79 8.95 5.98
N SER A 187 4.47 9.01 6.15
CA SER A 187 3.84 9.15 7.47
C SER A 187 4.22 8.08 8.49
N PRO A 188 4.38 6.78 8.15
CA PRO A 188 4.83 5.80 9.13
C PRO A 188 6.23 6.07 9.68
N ILE A 189 7.15 6.58 8.85
CA ILE A 189 8.52 6.89 9.28
C ILE A 189 8.50 8.11 10.21
N ILE A 190 7.73 9.14 9.85
CA ILE A 190 7.59 10.35 10.67
C ILE A 190 6.93 10.05 12.01
N ALA A 191 5.90 9.19 12.01
CA ALA A 191 5.27 8.76 13.25
C ALA A 191 6.27 8.03 14.16
N ASP A 192 7.09 7.15 13.60
CA ASP A 192 8.09 6.44 14.39
C ASP A 192 9.18 7.36 14.95
N ILE A 193 9.71 8.28 14.14
CA ILE A 193 10.72 9.26 14.58
C ILE A 193 10.16 10.18 15.67
N PHE A 194 8.93 10.68 15.48
CA PHE A 194 8.26 11.51 16.47
C PHE A 194 8.06 10.75 17.79
N MET A 195 7.62 9.49 17.72
CA MET A 195 7.40 8.70 18.92
C MET A 195 8.72 8.37 19.63
N ASP A 196 9.80 8.08 18.92
CA ASP A 196 11.12 7.86 19.53
C ASP A 196 11.57 9.12 20.31
N TYR A 197 11.44 10.30 19.69
CA TYR A 197 11.75 11.58 20.34
C TYR A 197 10.84 11.87 21.54
N TRP A 198 9.55 11.59 21.41
CA TRP A 198 8.58 11.77 22.49
C TRP A 198 8.89 10.85 23.67
N GLU A 199 9.20 9.57 23.42
CA GLU A 199 9.52 8.58 24.45
C GLU A 199 10.79 8.96 25.22
N GLU A 200 11.82 9.42 24.52
CA GLU A 200 13.08 9.83 25.14
C GLU A 200 12.88 10.96 26.15
N ASN A 201 11.93 11.87 25.90
CA ASN A 201 11.67 13.03 26.73
C ASN A 201 10.60 12.77 27.80
N ALA A 202 9.48 12.14 27.43
CA ALA A 202 8.34 11.90 28.33
C ALA A 202 8.65 10.86 29.42
N LEU A 203 9.53 9.90 29.15
CA LEU A 203 9.79 8.79 30.08
C LEU A 203 10.93 9.06 31.07
N LYS A 204 11.68 10.18 30.92
CA LYS A 204 12.83 10.52 31.79
C LYS A 204 12.50 10.40 33.29
N PRO A 205 11.35 10.92 33.79
CA PRO A 205 11.06 10.89 35.23
C PRO A 205 10.72 9.49 35.79
N PHE A 206 10.33 8.54 34.92
CA PHE A 206 9.87 7.21 35.33
C PHE A 206 10.88 6.09 35.01
N ARG A 207 12.09 6.43 34.54
CA ARG A 207 13.08 5.42 34.13
C ARG A 207 13.42 4.39 35.22
N SER A 208 13.46 4.80 36.48
CA SER A 208 13.72 3.88 37.61
C SER A 208 12.54 2.97 37.95
N SER A 209 11.33 3.33 37.52
CA SER A 209 10.11 2.54 37.72
C SER A 209 9.81 1.62 36.54
N LEU A 210 10.41 1.85 35.38
CA LEU A 210 10.14 1.11 34.14
C LEU A 210 11.13 -0.05 34.00
N LYS A 211 10.62 -1.28 34.03
CA LYS A 211 11.39 -2.46 33.63
C LYS A 211 11.49 -2.56 32.12
N CYS A 212 10.39 -2.29 31.40
CA CYS A 212 10.43 -2.17 29.95
C CYS A 212 9.38 -1.21 29.38
N TRP A 213 9.68 -0.71 28.19
CA TRP A 213 8.77 0.05 27.34
C TRP A 213 8.99 -0.41 25.90
N TRP A 214 8.07 -1.23 25.37
CA TRP A 214 8.20 -1.86 24.06
C TRP A 214 7.05 -1.48 23.13
N ARG A 215 7.33 -0.61 22.16
CA ARG A 215 6.34 -0.07 21.25
C ARG A 215 6.38 -0.70 19.86
N TYR A 216 5.21 -1.08 19.37
CA TYR A 216 4.91 -1.41 17.99
C TYR A 216 3.95 -0.36 17.41
N VAL A 217 4.48 0.62 16.69
CA VAL A 217 3.67 1.71 16.10
C VAL A 217 2.86 2.46 17.18
N ASP A 218 1.57 2.18 17.33
CA ASP A 218 0.63 2.78 18.28
C ASP A 218 0.43 1.95 19.56
N ASP A 219 0.70 0.65 19.53
CA ASP A 219 0.56 -0.27 20.67
C ASP A 219 1.87 -0.36 21.46
N THR A 220 1.83 -0.18 22.78
CA THR A 220 3.01 -0.26 23.65
C THR A 220 2.78 -1.24 24.80
N LEU A 221 3.65 -2.23 24.94
CA LEU A 221 3.73 -3.06 26.15
C LEU A 221 4.69 -2.44 27.16
N VAL A 222 4.26 -2.33 28.41
CA VAL A 222 5.02 -1.76 29.51
C VAL A 222 5.00 -2.71 30.70
N ILE A 223 6.15 -2.82 31.36
CA ILE A 223 6.23 -3.39 32.71
C ILE A 223 6.73 -2.27 33.63
N VAL A 224 5.92 -1.94 34.63
CA VAL A 224 6.13 -0.81 35.54
C VAL A 224 5.74 -1.21 36.96
N LYS A 225 6.26 -0.50 37.96
CA LYS A 225 5.78 -0.64 39.34
C LYS A 225 4.29 -0.33 39.43
N LYS A 226 3.54 -1.17 40.16
CA LYS A 226 2.08 -1.09 40.35
C LYS A 226 1.63 0.33 40.75
N ASN A 227 2.31 0.91 41.74
CA ASN A 227 1.96 2.21 42.30
C ASN A 227 2.24 3.41 41.38
N ASP A 228 2.92 3.18 40.25
CA ASP A 228 3.32 4.24 39.32
C ASP A 228 2.60 4.15 37.97
N ALA A 229 1.81 3.11 37.70
CA ALA A 229 1.10 2.93 36.43
C ALA A 229 0.15 4.11 36.11
N GLU A 230 -0.72 4.50 37.05
CA GLU A 230 -1.64 5.62 36.87
C GLU A 230 -0.92 6.98 36.83
N LYS A 231 0.13 7.14 37.66
CA LYS A 231 0.96 8.36 37.67
C LYS A 231 1.66 8.54 36.34
N LEU A 232 2.19 7.46 35.78
CA LEU A 232 2.81 7.43 34.47
C LEU A 232 1.80 7.84 33.40
N LEU A 233 0.61 7.24 33.38
CA LEU A 233 -0.47 7.61 32.43
C LEU A 233 -0.82 9.11 32.52
N SER A 234 -1.03 9.62 33.74
CA SER A 234 -1.35 11.03 33.97
C SER A 234 -0.22 11.96 33.50
N HIS A 235 1.04 11.58 33.77
CA HIS A 235 2.20 12.34 33.35
C HIS A 235 2.36 12.38 31.82
N ILE A 236 2.34 11.22 31.16
CA ILE A 236 2.56 11.15 29.70
C ILE A 236 1.44 11.86 28.92
N ASN A 237 0.21 11.82 29.43
CA ASN A 237 -0.92 12.53 28.84
C ASN A 237 -0.87 14.06 29.01
N LYS A 238 0.01 14.59 29.87
CA LYS A 238 0.26 16.04 30.02
C LYS A 238 1.46 16.52 29.21
N HIS A 239 2.25 15.61 28.62
CA HIS A 239 3.50 15.98 27.96
C HIS A 239 3.27 16.72 26.63
N VAL A 240 2.33 16.23 25.80
CA VAL A 240 1.94 16.87 24.54
C VAL A 240 0.42 16.84 24.44
N ASP A 241 -0.21 18.00 24.24
CA ASP A 241 -1.67 18.13 24.28
C ASP A 241 -2.41 17.25 23.28
N SER A 242 -1.88 17.11 22.07
CA SER A 242 -2.53 16.33 21.02
C SER A 242 -2.35 14.81 21.17
N ILE A 243 -1.32 14.36 21.88
CA ILE A 243 -0.99 12.94 22.02
C ILE A 243 -1.57 12.44 23.34
N LYS A 244 -2.54 11.53 23.24
CA LYS A 244 -3.19 10.91 24.41
C LYS A 244 -3.08 9.39 24.33
N PHE A 245 -2.79 8.78 25.46
CA PHE A 245 -2.72 7.36 25.68
C PHE A 245 -3.94 6.88 26.46
N THR A 246 -4.38 5.67 26.13
CA THR A 246 -5.27 4.86 26.95
C THR A 246 -4.46 3.72 27.57
N MET A 247 -4.95 3.18 28.69
CA MET A 247 -4.25 2.16 29.47
C MET A 247 -5.17 0.97 29.71
N GLU A 248 -4.67 -0.23 29.44
CA GLU A 248 -5.28 -1.50 29.82
C GLU A 248 -4.30 -2.25 30.73
N LEU A 249 -4.75 -2.67 31.91
CA LEU A 249 -3.97 -3.46 32.87
C LEU A 249 -4.18 -4.96 32.61
N GLU A 250 -3.22 -5.79 33.02
CA GLU A 250 -3.49 -7.23 33.14
C GLU A 250 -4.70 -7.48 34.06
N ASN A 251 -5.53 -8.45 33.69
CA ASN A 251 -6.71 -8.80 34.48
C ASN A 251 -6.33 -9.57 35.76
N GLU A 252 -7.33 -9.94 36.57
CA GLU A 252 -7.13 -10.63 37.85
C GLU A 252 -6.34 -11.95 37.75
N ILE A 253 -6.37 -12.60 36.58
CA ILE A 253 -5.63 -13.84 36.30
C ILE A 253 -4.31 -13.58 35.54
N GLY A 254 -3.86 -12.32 35.49
CA GLY A 254 -2.59 -11.91 34.90
C GLY A 254 -2.57 -11.92 33.38
N GLU A 255 -3.73 -11.83 32.71
CA GLU A 255 -3.81 -11.86 31.25
C GLU A 255 -3.92 -10.47 30.63
N LEU A 256 -3.19 -10.27 29.52
CA LEU A 256 -3.23 -9.04 28.74
C LEU A 256 -3.09 -9.32 27.24
N PRO A 257 -4.02 -8.86 26.39
CA PRO A 257 -3.84 -8.87 24.95
C PRO A 257 -2.76 -7.88 24.50
N MET A 258 -1.84 -8.32 23.64
CA MET A 258 -0.85 -7.45 23.01
C MET A 258 -0.52 -7.95 21.61
N LEU A 259 -0.68 -7.09 20.60
CA LEU A 259 -0.53 -7.44 19.19
C LEU A 259 -1.35 -8.69 18.79
N ASP A 260 -0.66 -9.73 18.35
CA ASP A 260 -1.21 -11.04 17.96
C ASP A 260 -1.22 -12.07 19.10
N CYS A 261 -0.81 -11.66 20.31
CA CYS A 261 -0.53 -12.54 21.43
C CYS A 261 -1.45 -12.24 22.61
N LYS A 262 -1.81 -13.31 23.34
CA LYS A 262 -2.38 -13.21 24.68
C LYS A 262 -1.26 -13.53 25.65
N LEU A 263 -0.87 -12.54 26.44
CA LEU A 263 0.13 -12.67 27.49
C LEU A 263 -0.56 -13.16 28.76
N GLN A 264 0.09 -14.03 29.52
CA GLN A 264 -0.38 -14.52 30.81
C GLN A 264 0.79 -14.58 31.78
N ARG A 265 0.71 -13.80 32.85
CA ARG A 265 1.63 -13.87 33.97
C ARG A 265 1.43 -15.18 34.73
N MET A 266 2.53 -15.89 34.95
CA MET A 266 2.57 -17.14 35.72
C MET A 266 2.94 -16.85 37.17
N THR A 267 2.69 -17.81 38.06
CA THR A 267 2.96 -17.69 39.50
C THR A 267 4.46 -17.52 39.82
N ASP A 268 5.36 -17.98 38.95
CA ASP A 268 6.81 -17.83 39.08
C ASP A 268 7.35 -16.50 38.48
N GLY A 269 6.44 -15.58 38.12
CA GLY A 269 6.73 -14.32 37.47
C GLY A 269 7.06 -14.42 35.98
N SER A 270 7.17 -15.63 35.42
CA SER A 270 7.36 -15.80 33.98
C SER A 270 6.11 -15.43 33.19
N ILE A 271 6.27 -15.16 31.89
CA ILE A 271 5.15 -14.79 31.02
C ILE A 271 4.95 -15.87 29.96
N LYS A 272 3.78 -16.48 30.00
CA LYS A 272 3.31 -17.41 28.98
C LYS A 272 2.60 -16.64 27.87
N THR A 273 2.78 -17.08 26.62
CA THR A 273 2.15 -16.44 25.46
C THR A 273 1.35 -17.46 24.65
N THR A 274 0.19 -17.05 24.15
CA THR A 274 -0.68 -17.83 23.24
C THR A 274 -1.24 -16.93 22.14
N ILE A 275 -2.01 -17.46 21.19
CA ILE A 275 -2.60 -16.67 20.11
C ILE A 275 -3.80 -15.86 20.62
N TYR A 276 -3.76 -14.55 20.43
CA TYR A 276 -4.93 -13.71 20.67
C TYR A 276 -5.81 -13.63 19.42
N ARG A 277 -7.12 -13.85 19.62
CA ARG A 277 -8.16 -13.66 18.60
C ARG A 277 -9.17 -12.69 19.16
N LYS A 278 -9.42 -11.59 18.43
CA LYS A 278 -10.48 -10.64 18.78
C LYS A 278 -11.85 -11.32 18.75
N ALA A 279 -12.81 -10.85 19.53
CA ALA A 279 -14.17 -11.39 19.57
C ALA A 279 -14.84 -11.46 18.19
N THR A 280 -14.52 -10.54 17.28
CA THR A 280 -15.03 -10.51 15.90
C THR A 280 -14.26 -11.39 14.91
N HIS A 281 -13.38 -12.29 15.38
CA HIS A 281 -12.60 -13.16 14.50
C HIS A 281 -13.50 -14.24 13.88
N SER A 282 -13.75 -14.16 12.57
CA SER A 282 -14.69 -15.04 11.87
C SER A 282 -14.16 -16.42 11.50
N GLY A 283 -12.86 -16.70 11.72
CA GLY A 283 -12.23 -17.93 11.24
C GLY A 283 -12.15 -18.08 9.72
N ARG A 284 -12.59 -17.08 8.93
CA ARG A 284 -12.58 -17.14 7.47
C ARG A 284 -11.17 -16.91 6.89
N PHE A 285 -10.74 -17.85 6.09
CA PHE A 285 -9.48 -17.86 5.36
C PHE A 285 -9.73 -17.95 3.85
N LEU A 286 -8.67 -18.18 3.08
CA LEU A 286 -8.80 -18.47 1.67
C LEU A 286 -9.56 -19.78 1.48
N ASP A 287 -10.72 -19.74 0.84
CA ASP A 287 -11.47 -20.96 0.54
C ASP A 287 -10.67 -21.96 -0.32
N TYR A 288 -10.73 -23.25 0.02
CA TYR A 288 -9.98 -24.29 -0.68
C TYR A 288 -10.36 -24.43 -2.16
N TYR A 289 -11.57 -24.11 -2.57
CA TYR A 289 -12.02 -24.17 -3.97
C TYR A 289 -11.77 -22.87 -4.74
N SER A 290 -11.25 -21.83 -4.07
CA SER A 290 -10.89 -20.60 -4.75
C SER A 290 -9.84 -20.83 -5.86
N ALA A 291 -9.90 -20.00 -6.90
CA ALA A 291 -8.99 -20.01 -8.05
C ALA A 291 -7.59 -19.49 -7.67
N HIS A 292 -6.89 -20.26 -6.85
CA HIS A 292 -5.51 -20.04 -6.43
C HIS A 292 -4.71 -21.34 -6.56
N PRO A 293 -3.40 -21.23 -6.85
CA PRO A 293 -2.50 -22.38 -6.88
C PRO A 293 -2.52 -23.14 -5.56
N LEU A 294 -2.33 -24.46 -5.62
CA LEU A 294 -2.19 -25.29 -4.41
C LEU A 294 -1.04 -24.81 -3.52
N SER A 295 0.03 -24.23 -4.08
CA SER A 295 1.14 -23.69 -3.28
C SER A 295 0.72 -22.56 -2.35
N VAL A 296 -0.24 -21.71 -2.76
CA VAL A 296 -0.81 -20.65 -1.92
C VAL A 296 -1.64 -21.26 -0.78
N LYS A 297 -2.46 -22.27 -1.10
CA LYS A 297 -3.28 -22.99 -0.13
C LYS A 297 -2.43 -23.72 0.91
N ARG A 298 -1.33 -24.36 0.48
CA ARG A 298 -0.32 -24.96 1.39
C ARG A 298 0.38 -23.89 2.23
N GLY A 299 0.81 -22.79 1.60
CA GLY A 299 1.50 -21.69 2.25
C GLY A 299 0.68 -21.05 3.38
N LEU A 300 -0.64 -20.95 3.21
CA LEU A 300 -1.55 -20.48 4.26
C LEU A 300 -1.50 -21.37 5.50
N ILE A 301 -1.67 -22.69 5.34
CA ILE A 301 -1.65 -23.66 6.44
C ILE A 301 -0.29 -23.61 7.14
N GLN A 302 0.80 -23.63 6.37
CA GLN A 302 2.16 -23.63 6.90
C GLN A 302 2.46 -22.34 7.66
N GLY A 303 2.08 -21.18 7.11
CA GLY A 303 2.28 -19.88 7.76
C GLY A 303 1.50 -19.74 9.06
N LEU A 304 0.24 -20.20 9.11
CA LEU A 304 -0.56 -20.19 10.34
C LEU A 304 -0.01 -21.15 11.40
N ALA A 305 0.41 -22.35 11.01
CA ALA A 305 1.02 -23.32 11.92
C ALA A 305 2.37 -22.81 12.47
N ASP A 306 3.20 -22.17 11.63
CA ASP A 306 4.47 -21.57 12.05
C ASP A 306 4.23 -20.38 12.98
N ARG A 307 3.22 -19.56 12.72
CA ARG A 307 2.80 -18.49 13.63
C ARG A 307 2.45 -19.05 15.02
N ILE A 308 1.62 -20.09 15.09
CA ILE A 308 1.25 -20.73 16.37
C ILE A 308 2.49 -21.21 17.13
N ARG A 309 3.39 -21.95 16.46
CA ARG A 309 4.60 -22.49 17.08
C ARG A 309 5.56 -21.42 17.61
N ARG A 310 5.66 -20.29 16.89
CA ARG A 310 6.59 -19.22 17.26
C ARG A 310 6.03 -18.28 18.33
N LEU A 311 4.72 -18.06 18.33
CA LEU A 311 4.06 -17.13 19.27
C LEU A 311 3.56 -17.81 20.55
N THR A 312 3.42 -19.13 20.57
CA THR A 312 2.92 -19.85 21.74
C THR A 312 4.09 -20.48 22.51
N THR A 313 4.27 -20.13 23.78
CA THR A 313 5.42 -20.61 24.56
C THR A 313 5.24 -22.04 25.05
N ALA A 314 4.04 -22.41 25.50
CA ALA A 314 3.81 -23.70 26.14
C ALA A 314 3.37 -24.81 25.15
N PRO A 315 3.95 -26.02 25.20
CA PRO A 315 3.64 -27.10 24.26
C PRO A 315 2.17 -27.55 24.26
N GLU A 316 1.52 -27.58 25.42
CA GLU A 316 0.13 -27.96 25.58
C GLU A 316 -0.81 -26.99 24.88
N ASP A 317 -0.53 -25.69 24.97
CA ASP A 317 -1.32 -24.67 24.29
C ASP A 317 -1.03 -24.62 22.80
N GLN A 318 0.21 -24.88 22.38
CA GLN A 318 0.49 -25.10 20.95
C GLN A 318 -0.39 -26.22 20.38
N ARG A 319 -0.57 -27.33 21.11
CA ARG A 319 -1.45 -28.42 20.66
C ARG A 319 -2.91 -27.98 20.58
N LYS A 320 -3.42 -27.24 21.57
CA LYS A 320 -4.78 -26.67 21.54
C LYS A 320 -4.98 -25.74 20.35
N GLU A 321 -4.04 -24.82 20.14
CA GLU A 321 -4.08 -23.84 19.05
C GLU A 321 -4.02 -24.50 17.67
N ILE A 322 -3.24 -25.57 17.52
CA ILE A 322 -3.19 -26.36 16.27
C ILE A 322 -4.52 -27.09 16.03
N LYS A 323 -5.22 -27.57 17.07
CA LYS A 323 -6.58 -28.14 16.93
C LYS A 323 -7.60 -27.09 16.50
N VAL A 324 -7.52 -25.88 17.06
CA VAL A 324 -8.36 -24.75 16.64
C VAL A 324 -8.11 -24.41 15.17
N LEU A 325 -6.84 -24.28 14.76
CA LEU A 325 -6.48 -24.07 13.34
C LEU A 325 -7.03 -25.18 12.44
N PHE A 326 -6.93 -26.44 12.87
CA PHE A 326 -7.44 -27.57 12.11
C PHE A 326 -8.93 -27.44 11.83
N THR A 327 -9.70 -27.11 12.87
CA THR A 327 -11.16 -26.92 12.79
C THR A 327 -11.51 -25.76 11.85
N MET A 328 -10.85 -24.60 12.02
CA MET A 328 -11.06 -23.46 11.13
C MET A 328 -10.74 -23.77 9.66
N LEU A 329 -9.69 -24.56 9.38
CA LEU A 329 -9.36 -24.94 8.00
C LEU A 329 -10.42 -25.87 7.38
N LEU A 330 -11.00 -26.80 8.16
CA LEU A 330 -12.11 -27.62 7.70
C LEU A 330 -13.33 -26.75 7.32
N GLU A 331 -13.65 -25.74 8.13
CA GLU A 331 -14.73 -24.78 7.87
C GLU A 331 -14.46 -23.90 6.63
N ASN A 332 -13.22 -23.84 6.15
CA ASN A 332 -12.80 -23.20 4.90
C ASN A 332 -12.61 -24.22 3.75
N ASN A 333 -13.27 -25.39 3.86
CA ASN A 333 -13.33 -26.45 2.85
C ASN A 333 -12.00 -27.15 2.56
N TYR A 334 -10.99 -27.03 3.42
CA TYR A 334 -9.73 -27.72 3.21
C TYR A 334 -9.88 -29.24 3.48
N PRO A 335 -9.38 -30.11 2.59
CA PRO A 335 -9.40 -31.56 2.83
C PRO A 335 -8.58 -31.94 4.07
N LYS A 336 -9.14 -32.83 4.89
CA LYS A 336 -8.56 -33.30 6.16
C LYS A 336 -7.10 -33.73 6.03
N GLU A 337 -6.81 -34.59 5.06
CA GLU A 337 -5.45 -35.11 4.84
C GLU A 337 -4.50 -34.02 4.32
N PHE A 338 -4.99 -33.10 3.48
CA PHE A 338 -4.22 -31.95 3.01
C PHE A 338 -3.79 -31.05 4.19
N ILE A 339 -4.66 -30.85 5.18
CA ILE A 339 -4.33 -30.09 6.39
C ILE A 339 -3.24 -30.82 7.19
N LYS A 340 -3.47 -32.09 7.53
CA LYS A 340 -2.54 -32.91 8.34
C LYS A 340 -1.13 -32.93 7.73
N ASP A 341 -1.07 -33.19 6.43
CA ASP A 341 0.18 -33.26 5.68
C ASP A 341 0.99 -31.97 5.75
N ASN A 342 0.34 -30.83 5.54
CA ASN A 342 1.03 -29.55 5.50
C ASN A 342 1.44 -29.05 6.88
N ILE A 343 0.68 -29.38 7.93
CA ILE A 343 1.08 -29.11 9.32
C ILE A 343 2.32 -29.96 9.68
N LYS A 344 2.35 -31.25 9.31
CA LYS A 344 3.46 -32.17 9.59
C LYS A 344 4.72 -31.85 8.77
N LYS A 345 4.61 -31.75 7.44
CA LYS A 345 5.75 -31.55 6.50
C LYS A 345 6.58 -30.31 6.84
N ARG A 346 5.94 -29.22 7.31
CA ARG A 346 6.66 -28.00 7.69
C ARG A 346 7.54 -28.18 8.94
N LYS A 347 7.12 -29.00 9.91
CA LYS A 347 7.91 -29.32 11.11
C LYS A 347 9.29 -29.92 10.75
N ASN A 348 9.36 -30.69 9.66
CA ASN A 348 10.58 -31.34 9.19
C ASN A 348 11.48 -30.42 8.35
N ARG A 349 10.90 -29.45 7.63
CA ARG A 349 11.64 -28.54 6.73
C ARG A 349 12.42 -27.44 7.48
N VAL A 350 11.97 -27.05 8.67
CA VAL A 350 12.69 -26.06 9.52
C VAL A 350 14.07 -26.60 9.98
N LYS A 351 14.32 -27.90 9.89
CA LYS A 351 15.63 -28.52 10.22
C LYS A 351 16.61 -28.58 9.05
N LEU A 352 16.19 -28.26 7.82
CA LEU A 352 16.98 -28.41 6.59
C LEU A 352 16.90 -27.10 5.78
N GLU A 353 17.65 -26.08 6.19
CA GLU A 353 17.86 -24.89 5.36
C GLU A 353 19.34 -24.76 5.01
N ASN A 354 19.75 -25.57 4.03
CA ASN A 354 20.89 -25.34 3.15
C ASN A 354 20.40 -25.60 1.72
N ASN A 355 19.62 -24.68 1.15
CA ASN A 355 19.27 -24.74 -0.27
C ASN A 355 19.87 -23.55 -0.99
N LYS A 356 20.71 -23.83 -2.00
CA LYS A 356 21.16 -22.86 -2.99
C LYS A 356 19.94 -22.11 -3.54
N MET A 357 19.96 -20.78 -3.49
CA MET A 357 18.96 -19.98 -4.17
C MET A 357 19.08 -20.24 -5.68
N GLU A 358 17.99 -20.72 -6.31
CA GLU A 358 17.90 -20.75 -7.77
C GLU A 358 18.06 -19.31 -8.28
N GLU A 359 19.07 -19.05 -9.12
CA GLU A 359 19.23 -17.77 -9.80
C GLU A 359 18.19 -17.64 -10.92
N TRP A 360 17.38 -16.59 -10.84
CA TRP A 360 16.33 -16.31 -11.81
C TRP A 360 16.74 -15.14 -12.69
N ARG A 361 16.66 -15.31 -14.02
CA ARG A 361 16.93 -14.23 -14.98
C ARG A 361 15.92 -13.10 -14.86
N LYS A 362 14.65 -13.44 -14.62
CA LYS A 362 13.54 -12.48 -14.51
C LYS A 362 12.36 -13.07 -13.75
N THR A 363 11.50 -12.20 -13.24
CA THR A 363 10.19 -12.59 -12.69
C THR A 363 9.05 -12.03 -13.54
N VAL A 364 8.06 -12.86 -13.84
CA VAL A 364 6.80 -12.46 -14.48
C VAL A 364 5.61 -12.74 -13.56
N VAL A 365 4.58 -11.90 -13.66
CA VAL A 365 3.34 -12.02 -12.89
C VAL A 365 2.18 -12.22 -13.86
N ILE A 366 1.55 -13.40 -13.84
CA ILE A 366 0.45 -13.75 -14.75
C ILE A 366 -0.85 -14.02 -13.97
N PRO A 367 -2.04 -13.80 -14.58
CA PRO A 367 -3.29 -14.30 -14.03
C PRO A 367 -3.22 -15.79 -13.71
N TYR A 368 -3.82 -16.21 -12.60
CA TYR A 368 -3.99 -17.63 -12.31
C TYR A 368 -5.22 -18.18 -13.04
N LYS A 369 -5.00 -19.23 -13.83
CA LYS A 369 -6.01 -20.09 -14.45
C LYS A 369 -5.52 -21.53 -14.29
N ASN A 370 -6.35 -22.35 -13.64
CA ASN A 370 -6.01 -23.74 -13.36
C ASN A 370 -5.57 -24.49 -14.63
N GLY A 371 -4.47 -25.23 -14.55
CA GLY A 371 -3.86 -25.99 -15.65
C GLY A 371 -3.00 -25.13 -16.57
N THR A 372 -3.55 -24.01 -17.07
CA THR A 372 -2.86 -23.12 -18.01
C THR A 372 -1.68 -22.40 -17.37
N SER A 373 -1.87 -21.80 -16.18
CA SER A 373 -0.84 -21.01 -15.53
C SER A 373 0.34 -21.87 -15.05
N GLU A 374 0.07 -23.10 -14.62
CA GLU A 374 1.09 -24.10 -14.26
C GLU A 374 1.89 -24.56 -15.49
N ALA A 375 1.22 -24.79 -16.63
CA ALA A 375 1.91 -25.13 -17.87
C ALA A 375 2.85 -23.99 -18.30
N ILE A 376 2.38 -22.74 -18.25
CA ILE A 376 3.21 -21.56 -18.52
C ILE A 376 4.39 -21.50 -17.53
N GLN A 377 4.14 -21.69 -16.23
CA GLN A 377 5.21 -21.68 -15.22
C GLN A 377 6.27 -22.76 -15.49
N ARG A 378 5.88 -23.97 -15.88
CA ARG A 378 6.84 -25.05 -16.22
C ARG A 378 7.72 -24.66 -17.40
N ASN A 379 7.13 -24.16 -18.48
CA ASN A 379 7.88 -23.72 -19.66
C ASN A 379 8.82 -22.55 -19.36
N LEU A 380 8.35 -21.55 -18.60
CA LEU A 380 9.16 -20.40 -18.21
C LEU A 380 10.27 -20.77 -17.22
N LYS A 381 10.05 -21.77 -16.35
CA LYS A 381 11.09 -22.27 -15.44
C LYS A 381 12.30 -22.79 -16.22
N ASN A 382 12.09 -23.54 -17.30
CA ASN A 382 13.16 -24.13 -18.11
C ASN A 382 14.12 -23.10 -18.74
N ILE A 383 13.66 -21.86 -18.92
CA ILE A 383 14.47 -20.74 -19.44
C ILE A 383 14.91 -19.76 -18.35
N GLY A 384 14.80 -20.15 -17.07
CA GLY A 384 15.24 -19.35 -15.93
C GLY A 384 14.33 -18.16 -15.59
N ILE A 385 13.04 -18.20 -15.98
CA ILE A 385 12.07 -17.15 -15.68
C ILE A 385 11.15 -17.61 -14.54
N ARG A 386 11.20 -16.88 -13.43
CA ARG A 386 10.31 -17.08 -12.28
C ARG A 386 8.91 -16.64 -12.64
N THR A 387 7.94 -17.54 -12.50
CA THR A 387 6.53 -17.22 -12.71
C THR A 387 5.80 -17.13 -11.38
N THR A 388 5.10 -16.00 -11.18
CA THR A 388 4.24 -15.75 -10.02
C THR A 388 2.82 -15.45 -10.49
N PHE A 389 1.85 -15.72 -9.63
CA PHE A 389 0.44 -15.69 -10.01
C PHE A 389 -0.30 -14.55 -9.30
N LYS A 390 -1.22 -13.89 -10.02
CA LYS A 390 -2.15 -12.91 -9.47
C LYS A 390 -3.61 -13.37 -9.65
N PRO A 391 -4.47 -13.26 -8.63
CA PRO A 391 -5.90 -13.43 -8.81
C PRO A 391 -6.48 -12.22 -9.54
N THR A 392 -7.40 -12.46 -10.49
CA THR A 392 -7.98 -11.40 -11.34
C THR A 392 -9.41 -11.03 -10.97
N ASN A 393 -10.23 -11.98 -10.48
CA ASN A 393 -11.64 -11.77 -10.17
C ASN A 393 -11.91 -11.87 -8.66
N LEU A 394 -11.40 -10.90 -7.90
CA LEU A 394 -11.57 -10.88 -6.45
C LEU A 394 -12.96 -10.37 -6.06
N ILE A 395 -13.67 -11.11 -5.20
CA ILE A 395 -14.96 -10.72 -4.64
C ILE A 395 -14.92 -9.31 -4.04
N LYS A 396 -13.80 -8.94 -3.39
CA LYS A 396 -13.59 -7.61 -2.82
C LYS A 396 -13.79 -6.47 -3.83
N ASN A 397 -13.52 -6.69 -5.11
CA ASN A 397 -13.69 -5.66 -6.15
C ASN A 397 -15.18 -5.37 -6.42
N LYS A 398 -16.06 -6.33 -6.11
CA LYS A 398 -17.52 -6.19 -6.24
C LYS A 398 -18.15 -5.66 -4.96
N ILE A 399 -17.69 -6.13 -3.79
CA ILE A 399 -18.32 -5.82 -2.48
C ILE A 399 -17.74 -4.55 -1.83
N ASN A 400 -16.46 -4.25 -2.06
CA ASN A 400 -15.73 -3.27 -1.24
C ASN A 400 -15.35 -2.01 -2.04
N GLN A 401 -16.36 -1.19 -2.38
CA GLN A 401 -16.21 0.08 -3.10
C GLN A 401 -16.27 1.30 -2.17
N LEU A 402 -15.32 1.39 -1.24
CA LEU A 402 -15.34 2.42 -0.18
C LEU A 402 -14.96 3.84 -0.63
N LYS A 403 -14.57 4.02 -1.89
CA LYS A 403 -14.06 5.29 -2.42
C LYS A 403 -15.08 5.88 -3.36
N ASP A 404 -15.21 7.20 -3.32
CA ASP A 404 -16.01 7.95 -4.29
C ASP A 404 -15.69 7.52 -5.72
N PRO A 405 -16.72 7.27 -6.56
CA PRO A 405 -16.50 6.94 -7.96
C PRO A 405 -15.84 8.11 -8.68
N ILE A 406 -14.86 7.79 -9.53
CA ILE A 406 -14.26 8.78 -10.44
C ILE A 406 -15.16 8.84 -11.67
N LYS A 407 -15.62 10.05 -12.02
CA LYS A 407 -16.38 10.32 -13.25
C LYS A 407 -15.62 9.80 -14.46
N MET A 408 -16.34 9.32 -15.47
CA MET A 408 -15.75 8.63 -16.62
C MET A 408 -14.63 9.45 -17.28
N MET A 409 -14.88 10.73 -17.53
CA MET A 409 -13.94 11.64 -18.21
C MET A 409 -12.70 12.00 -17.36
N ASP A 410 -12.78 11.86 -16.04
CA ASP A 410 -11.66 12.16 -15.13
C ASP A 410 -10.74 10.95 -14.91
N LYS A 411 -11.13 9.76 -15.41
CA LYS A 411 -10.29 8.56 -15.35
C LYS A 411 -9.06 8.71 -16.25
N ASN A 412 -7.96 8.09 -15.85
CA ASN A 412 -6.69 8.08 -16.58
C ASN A 412 -6.11 6.66 -16.65
N ASN A 413 -4.94 6.51 -17.29
CA ASN A 413 -4.23 5.23 -17.44
C ASN A 413 -5.15 4.15 -18.03
N LEU A 414 -5.73 4.45 -19.19
CA LEU A 414 -6.81 3.69 -19.79
C LEU A 414 -6.69 3.60 -21.32
N ILE A 415 -7.47 2.69 -21.89
CA ILE A 415 -7.73 2.54 -23.32
C ILE A 415 -9.19 2.95 -23.55
N TYR A 416 -9.43 3.75 -24.59
CA TYR A 416 -10.74 4.27 -24.95
C TYR A 416 -11.01 4.08 -26.45
N LYS A 417 -12.27 4.20 -26.82
CA LYS A 417 -12.79 4.16 -28.18
C LYS A 417 -13.63 5.40 -28.44
N ILE A 418 -13.48 6.00 -29.61
CA ILE A 418 -14.31 7.08 -30.13
C ILE A 418 -14.89 6.61 -31.47
N SER A 419 -16.18 6.84 -31.70
CA SER A 419 -16.84 6.51 -32.97
C SER A 419 -16.93 7.74 -33.87
N CYS A 420 -16.91 7.53 -35.18
CA CYS A 420 -17.40 8.53 -36.12
C CYS A 420 -18.93 8.57 -36.06
N ALA A 421 -19.53 9.76 -36.17
CA ALA A 421 -20.99 9.91 -36.21
C ALA A 421 -21.55 9.58 -37.60
N ASP A 422 -20.75 9.78 -38.64
CA ASP A 422 -21.21 9.74 -40.03
C ASP A 422 -20.85 8.43 -40.76
N CYS A 423 -20.03 7.56 -40.17
CA CYS A 423 -19.69 6.26 -40.75
C CYS A 423 -19.28 5.20 -39.71
N PRO A 424 -19.16 3.91 -40.08
CA PRO A 424 -18.82 2.82 -39.15
C PRO A 424 -17.43 2.92 -38.49
N THR A 425 -16.60 3.86 -38.93
CA THR A 425 -15.20 4.01 -38.52
C THR A 425 -15.07 4.33 -37.04
N LYS A 426 -14.11 3.67 -36.38
CA LYS A 426 -13.80 3.86 -34.96
C LYS A 426 -12.33 4.25 -34.78
N TYR A 427 -12.03 4.85 -33.65
CA TYR A 427 -10.66 5.10 -33.20
C TYR A 427 -10.46 4.51 -31.82
N VAL A 428 -9.40 3.74 -31.66
CA VAL A 428 -8.96 3.21 -30.37
C VAL A 428 -7.71 3.97 -29.93
N GLY A 429 -7.69 4.49 -28.72
CA GLY A 429 -6.55 5.25 -28.20
C GLY A 429 -6.19 4.87 -26.77
N GLN A 430 -4.93 5.10 -26.39
CA GLN A 430 -4.49 5.06 -24.98
C GLN A 430 -4.23 6.45 -24.40
N THR A 431 -4.34 6.58 -23.08
CA THR A 431 -3.92 7.78 -22.36
C THR A 431 -3.38 7.47 -20.96
N SER A 432 -2.31 8.14 -20.56
CA SER A 432 -1.88 8.22 -19.15
C SER A 432 -2.50 9.39 -18.40
N ARG A 433 -3.07 10.36 -19.12
CA ARG A 433 -3.75 11.56 -18.61
C ARG A 433 -5.25 11.30 -18.47
N SER A 434 -5.98 12.25 -17.89
CA SER A 434 -7.44 12.17 -17.86
C SER A 434 -8.01 12.06 -19.28
N LEU A 435 -9.06 11.26 -19.43
CA LEU A 435 -9.74 11.07 -20.71
C LEU A 435 -10.26 12.40 -21.25
N LYS A 436 -10.78 13.29 -20.39
CA LYS A 436 -11.19 14.66 -20.70
C LYS A 436 -10.12 15.44 -21.46
N ILE A 437 -8.89 15.47 -20.93
CA ILE A 437 -7.78 16.18 -21.56
C ILE A 437 -7.49 15.56 -22.94
N ARG A 438 -7.42 14.23 -23.03
CA ARG A 438 -7.09 13.57 -24.29
C ARG A 438 -8.16 13.77 -25.37
N VAL A 439 -9.44 13.68 -25.00
CA VAL A 439 -10.57 13.93 -25.92
C VAL A 439 -10.57 15.39 -26.39
N ASN A 440 -10.32 16.35 -25.50
CA ASN A 440 -10.24 17.76 -25.88
C ASN A 440 -9.07 18.07 -26.82
N GLU A 441 -7.95 17.35 -26.72
CA GLU A 441 -6.87 17.45 -27.70
C GLU A 441 -7.31 16.99 -29.09
N HIS A 442 -8.01 15.85 -29.17
CA HIS A 442 -8.58 15.37 -30.42
C HIS A 442 -9.57 16.39 -31.00
N LYS A 443 -10.53 16.89 -30.19
CA LYS A 443 -11.49 17.95 -30.58
C LYS A 443 -10.81 19.22 -31.10
N ARG A 444 -9.69 19.61 -30.50
CA ARG A 444 -8.95 20.81 -30.94
C ARG A 444 -8.29 20.56 -32.31
N LEU A 445 -7.74 19.36 -32.50
CA LEU A 445 -7.07 18.97 -33.74
C LEU A 445 -8.06 18.80 -34.91
N THR A 446 -9.33 18.50 -34.67
CA THR A 446 -10.35 18.46 -35.75
C THR A 446 -10.73 19.84 -36.29
N LYS A 447 -10.47 20.91 -35.51
CA LYS A 447 -10.80 22.28 -35.93
C LYS A 447 -9.68 22.96 -36.73
N GLY A 448 -8.45 22.44 -36.65
CA GLY A 448 -7.30 23.03 -37.32
C GLY A 448 -7.09 22.44 -38.70
N GLN A 449 -7.06 23.28 -39.74
CA GLN A 449 -6.67 22.84 -41.08
C GLN A 449 -5.14 22.63 -41.14
N PRO A 450 -4.65 21.42 -41.47
CA PRO A 450 -3.23 21.20 -41.63
C PRO A 450 -2.71 21.94 -42.88
N THR A 451 -1.81 22.91 -42.68
CA THR A 451 -1.18 23.66 -43.77
C THR A 451 0.03 22.89 -44.32
N GLY A 452 -0.21 22.08 -45.35
CA GLY A 452 0.81 21.32 -46.07
C GLY A 452 1.06 19.90 -45.55
N THR A 453 1.84 19.14 -46.32
CA THR A 453 2.06 17.70 -46.14
C THR A 453 2.64 17.34 -44.78
N GLN A 454 3.57 18.15 -44.26
CA GLN A 454 4.19 17.87 -42.96
C GLN A 454 3.22 18.09 -41.79
N ALA A 455 2.37 19.11 -41.87
CA ALA A 455 1.34 19.37 -40.87
C ALA A 455 0.31 18.24 -40.86
N TYR A 456 -0.07 17.72 -42.04
CA TYR A 456 -0.97 16.58 -42.15
C TYR A 456 -0.35 15.29 -41.58
N LYS A 457 0.90 14.96 -41.91
CA LYS A 457 1.61 13.81 -41.31
C LYS A 457 1.67 13.90 -39.79
N ASN A 458 1.87 15.11 -39.24
CA ASN A 458 1.84 15.34 -37.80
C ASN A 458 0.42 15.15 -37.23
N LEU A 459 -0.63 15.57 -37.94
CA LEU A 459 -2.02 15.35 -37.54
C LEU A 459 -2.35 13.85 -37.48
N GLU A 460 -2.04 13.10 -38.53
CA GLU A 460 -2.29 11.66 -38.62
C GLU A 460 -1.57 10.88 -37.52
N LYS A 461 -0.31 11.25 -37.22
CA LYS A 461 0.49 10.68 -36.14
C LYS A 461 -0.08 10.99 -34.75
N ASN A 462 -0.50 12.23 -34.51
CA ASN A 462 -0.95 12.66 -33.18
C ASN A 462 -2.41 12.28 -32.89
N SER A 463 -3.23 12.17 -33.95
CA SER A 463 -4.68 12.01 -33.89
C SER A 463 -5.25 11.48 -35.21
N SER A 464 -5.20 10.16 -35.41
CA SER A 464 -5.78 9.55 -36.62
C SER A 464 -7.30 9.77 -36.75
N ILE A 465 -8.01 9.94 -35.63
CA ILE A 465 -9.45 10.33 -35.65
C ILE A 465 -9.67 11.75 -36.16
N ALA A 466 -8.72 12.66 -35.94
CA ALA A 466 -8.82 14.02 -36.47
C ALA A 466 -8.45 14.07 -37.95
N ALA A 467 -7.46 13.29 -38.37
CA ALA A 467 -7.18 13.09 -39.78
C ALA A 467 -8.40 12.49 -40.51
N HIS A 468 -9.06 11.48 -39.93
CA HIS A 468 -10.30 10.91 -40.48
C HIS A 468 -11.43 11.95 -40.61
N ALA A 469 -11.69 12.72 -39.55
CA ALA A 469 -12.69 13.78 -39.57
C ALA A 469 -12.44 14.78 -40.72
N TRP A 470 -11.17 15.14 -40.92
CA TRP A 470 -10.76 16.04 -42.00
C TRP A 470 -10.88 15.39 -43.39
N ASP A 471 -10.28 14.22 -43.60
CA ASP A 471 -10.23 13.51 -44.89
C ASP A 471 -11.62 13.22 -45.46
N LYS A 472 -12.57 12.96 -44.58
CA LYS A 472 -13.94 12.57 -44.94
C LYS A 472 -14.96 13.69 -44.73
N ASN A 473 -14.54 14.82 -44.16
CA ASN A 473 -15.43 15.89 -43.73
C ASN A 473 -16.57 15.36 -42.82
N HIS A 474 -16.21 14.51 -41.85
CA HIS A 474 -17.14 13.83 -40.95
C HIS A 474 -17.13 14.42 -39.54
N ASN A 475 -18.30 14.33 -38.89
CA ASN A 475 -18.51 14.60 -37.48
C ASN A 475 -18.07 13.40 -36.64
N ILE A 476 -17.46 13.69 -35.50
CA ILE A 476 -17.02 12.68 -34.53
C ILE A 476 -17.98 12.66 -33.34
N ASP A 477 -18.35 11.47 -32.91
CA ASP A 477 -19.20 11.28 -31.73
C ASP A 477 -18.36 11.45 -30.46
N TRP A 478 -18.35 12.69 -29.97
CA TRP A 478 -17.61 13.06 -28.78
C TRP A 478 -18.35 12.79 -27.47
N ASP A 479 -19.64 12.48 -27.54
CA ASP A 479 -20.50 12.33 -26.37
C ASP A 479 -20.54 10.85 -25.94
N ASN A 480 -20.42 9.90 -26.89
CA ASN A 480 -20.38 8.47 -26.63
C ASN A 480 -18.96 7.87 -26.64
N VAL A 481 -18.01 8.54 -25.98
CA VAL A 481 -16.66 7.98 -25.79
C VAL A 481 -16.76 6.74 -24.88
N CYS A 482 -16.20 5.60 -25.31
CA CYS A 482 -16.24 4.37 -24.52
C CYS A 482 -14.88 4.07 -23.90
N ILE A 483 -14.85 3.71 -22.61
CA ILE A 483 -13.64 3.16 -21.98
C ILE A 483 -13.59 1.65 -22.22
N LEU A 484 -12.56 1.17 -22.90
CA LEU A 484 -12.32 -0.25 -23.16
C LEU A 484 -11.58 -0.95 -22.02
N LYS A 485 -10.62 -0.26 -21.38
CA LYS A 485 -9.84 -0.82 -20.27
C LYS A 485 -9.29 0.26 -19.35
N THR A 486 -9.31 0.02 -18.03
CA THR A 486 -8.77 0.94 -17.01
C THR A 486 -7.60 0.35 -16.22
N ASN A 487 -6.98 1.15 -15.36
CA ASN A 487 -5.94 0.75 -14.39
C ASN A 487 -4.64 0.24 -15.03
N MET A 488 -4.30 0.78 -16.20
CA MET A 488 -3.13 0.39 -16.99
C MET A 488 -1.96 1.34 -16.70
N ASN A 489 -1.29 1.17 -15.57
CA ASN A 489 -0.28 2.13 -15.10
C ASN A 489 1.01 2.12 -15.93
N LYS A 490 1.40 0.97 -16.50
CA LYS A 490 2.64 0.88 -17.29
C LYS A 490 2.37 1.26 -18.73
N TRP A 491 3.25 2.10 -19.28
CA TRP A 491 3.20 2.51 -20.68
C TRP A 491 3.23 1.31 -21.65
N LYS A 492 4.16 0.35 -21.45
CA LYS A 492 4.23 -0.86 -22.28
C LYS A 492 2.95 -1.71 -22.24
N GLU A 493 2.31 -1.80 -21.07
CA GLU A 493 1.05 -2.54 -20.94
C GLU A 493 -0.08 -1.82 -21.69
N ARG A 494 -0.14 -0.47 -21.63
CA ARG A 494 -1.11 0.32 -22.42
C ARG A 494 -0.90 0.14 -23.92
N LEU A 495 0.33 0.26 -24.40
CA LEU A 495 0.63 0.12 -25.82
C LEU A 495 0.23 -1.24 -26.39
N ILE A 496 0.61 -2.34 -25.73
CA ILE A 496 0.25 -3.68 -26.19
C ILE A 496 -1.27 -3.87 -26.18
N THR A 497 -1.94 -3.35 -25.15
CA THR A 497 -3.40 -3.48 -25.02
C THR A 497 -4.13 -2.64 -26.05
N GLU A 498 -3.65 -1.43 -26.37
CA GLU A 498 -4.15 -0.59 -27.46
C GLU A 498 -4.05 -1.33 -28.80
N SER A 499 -2.88 -1.89 -29.14
CA SER A 499 -2.71 -2.70 -30.36
C SER A 499 -3.66 -3.88 -30.43
N ILE A 500 -3.92 -4.56 -29.31
CA ILE A 500 -4.90 -5.66 -29.24
C ILE A 500 -6.30 -5.13 -29.57
N PHE A 501 -6.72 -4.02 -28.93
CA PHE A 501 -8.04 -3.44 -29.18
C PHE A 501 -8.19 -2.89 -30.60
N ILE A 502 -7.15 -2.30 -31.19
CA ILE A 502 -7.14 -1.88 -32.59
C ILE A 502 -7.44 -3.09 -33.48
N LYS A 503 -6.75 -4.22 -33.24
CA LYS A 503 -6.86 -5.42 -34.06
C LYS A 503 -8.23 -6.11 -33.99
N VAL A 504 -8.84 -6.15 -32.80
CA VAL A 504 -10.15 -6.82 -32.61
C VAL A 504 -11.34 -5.89 -32.84
N THR A 505 -11.11 -4.59 -33.02
CA THR A 505 -12.18 -3.63 -33.33
C THR A 505 -12.29 -3.51 -34.85
N PRO A 506 -13.46 -3.76 -35.45
CA PRO A 506 -13.64 -3.57 -36.88
C PRO A 506 -13.64 -2.08 -37.25
N ASP A 507 -13.19 -1.78 -38.47
CA ASP A 507 -13.23 -0.44 -39.09
C ASP A 507 -12.44 0.65 -38.34
N THR A 508 -11.25 0.34 -37.83
CA THR A 508 -10.44 1.35 -37.14
C THR A 508 -9.70 2.30 -38.09
N CYS A 509 -9.72 3.61 -37.84
CA CYS A 509 -8.90 4.59 -38.57
C CYS A 509 -7.48 4.77 -37.99
N ASN A 510 -7.04 3.89 -37.09
CA ASN A 510 -5.72 3.95 -36.48
C ASN A 510 -4.61 3.72 -37.51
N LYS A 511 -3.80 4.75 -37.78
CA LYS A 511 -2.67 4.69 -38.74
C LYS A 511 -1.29 4.93 -38.11
N GLY A 512 -1.22 5.24 -36.82
CA GLY A 512 0.00 5.59 -36.08
C GLY A 512 0.77 4.43 -35.44
N ASP A 513 1.81 4.78 -34.66
CA ASP A 513 2.82 3.94 -33.96
C ASP A 513 2.24 2.92 -32.94
N SER A 514 1.31 2.07 -33.36
CA SER A 514 0.89 0.91 -32.57
C SER A 514 1.96 -0.18 -32.62
N VAL A 515 2.11 -0.94 -31.53
CA VAL A 515 3.05 -2.07 -31.52
C VAL A 515 2.55 -3.14 -32.48
N GLN A 516 3.38 -3.55 -33.44
CA GLN A 516 3.09 -4.70 -34.29
C GLN A 516 3.01 -5.96 -33.42
N LEU A 517 1.81 -6.51 -33.29
CA LEU A 517 1.61 -7.74 -32.53
C LEU A 517 2.20 -8.92 -33.32
N SER A 518 2.95 -9.78 -32.63
CA SER A 518 3.41 -11.05 -33.20
C SER A 518 2.23 -11.85 -33.76
N THR A 519 2.45 -12.55 -34.87
CA THR A 519 1.45 -13.42 -35.52
C THR A 519 0.89 -14.50 -34.60
N THR A 520 1.63 -14.91 -33.56
CA THR A 520 1.15 -15.86 -32.55
C THR A 520 -0.10 -15.35 -31.82
N TRP A 521 -0.29 -14.03 -31.71
CA TRP A 521 -1.52 -13.46 -31.14
C TRP A 521 -2.76 -13.76 -31.97
N ASN A 522 -2.64 -14.00 -33.29
CA ASN A 522 -3.77 -14.34 -34.14
C ASN A 522 -4.50 -15.58 -33.63
N ILE A 523 -3.76 -16.58 -33.18
CA ILE A 523 -4.32 -17.84 -32.65
C ILE A 523 -5.23 -17.55 -31.45
N ILE A 524 -4.86 -16.60 -30.59
CA ILE A 524 -5.62 -16.27 -29.36
C ILE A 524 -6.75 -15.28 -29.65
N LEU A 525 -6.54 -14.35 -30.58
CA LEU A 525 -7.50 -13.28 -30.88
C LEU A 525 -8.59 -13.74 -31.85
N ASN A 526 -8.31 -14.72 -32.70
CA ASN A 526 -9.27 -15.27 -33.66
C ASN A 526 -10.08 -16.45 -33.10
N THR A 527 -9.79 -16.95 -31.89
CA THR A 527 -10.57 -18.04 -31.25
C THR A 527 -11.97 -17.63 -30.76
N ASN A 528 -12.43 -16.42 -31.05
CA ASN A 528 -13.76 -15.90 -30.70
C ASN A 528 -14.55 -15.38 -31.92
N THR A 529 -14.21 -15.78 -33.14
CA THR A 529 -15.14 -15.74 -34.27
C THR A 529 -15.88 -17.05 -34.38
#